data_AF-A0A9D2FXM8-F1
#
_entry.id   AF-A0A9D2FXM8-F1
#
_cell.length_a   1.000
_cell.length_b   1.000
_cell.length_c   1.000
_cell.angle_alpha   90.00
_cell.angle_beta   90.00
_cell.angle_gamma   90.00
#
_symmetry.space_group_name_H-M   'P 1'
#
loop_
_entity.id
_entity.type
_entity.pdbx_description
1 polymer ?
#
loop_
_entity_poly.entity_id
_entity_poly.type
_entity_poly.pdbx_seq_one_letter_code
_entity_poly.pdbx_strand_id
1 'polypeptide(L)'
;MRMRFISMAALALFTMSAAAQETYQSANLVTTDLNGTARYVGMGGAMEALGADISTMSTNPAGIGLFRRSVINMSAGLVTQTDADTHLSINGSYADFDGDKTKLSFDQLGFVYSHRVGRRSYLNFGFNYHKSRNFNQILNAVGGLYNASQNKLTAMKYDYLKHESSYVQNLAWNAVDANYSNMMAYDEDLDQYDFMNGTAYMFGQYQKGYIGEYDFNISGNINERVYLGLTIGVHDVNYRSDSYYTEDLEGGGISEGLEYMKIDGTGFDLKLGAIFRPVEESPFRIGVYVNSPIFYDLKMDAGHGLYMTDNTNEAESWNDLYYDFKINTPWKFGVSLGHTVGNFLALGATYEYSDYSTIDNRIKDDGYWYDDWYGDYYYDASSSDDVMNRHTENSLKGVHTLKLGLEVKPMPQFAIRAGYNFVLAVFDEDAFRDGSLPSPGVAYATSTNYTNWKSTNRFTLGAGYLGKHFTVDLAYQYSATNGDFYPFMSYVDNNDPSLDNIADATKVSNYRHQLLLTLGYKF
;
A
#
# COMPACT_ATOMS: atom_id res chain seq x y z
N MET A 1 36.28 26.81 -23.07
CA MET A 1 36.37 25.59 -22.24
C MET A 1 36.31 25.97 -20.76
N ARG A 2 35.10 26.09 -20.19
CA ARG A 2 34.87 26.03 -18.73
C ARG A 2 33.49 25.42 -18.52
N MET A 3 33.40 24.49 -17.59
CA MET A 3 32.24 23.68 -17.23
C MET A 3 32.33 23.46 -15.71
N ARG A 4 31.20 23.17 -15.04
CA ARG A 4 31.07 23.02 -13.57
C ARG A 4 31.13 24.38 -12.82
N PHE A 5 30.39 24.63 -11.75
CA PHE A 5 29.55 23.77 -10.88
C PHE A 5 28.25 24.49 -10.49
N ILE A 6 27.08 23.83 -10.63
CA ILE A 6 25.82 24.18 -9.92
C ILE A 6 25.06 22.88 -9.63
N SER A 7 25.48 22.13 -8.60
CA SER A 7 24.89 20.83 -8.24
C SER A 7 25.18 20.40 -6.79
N MET A 8 24.96 21.27 -5.79
CA MET A 8 25.26 20.93 -4.38
C MET A 8 24.39 21.66 -3.33
N ALA A 9 23.16 22.05 -3.67
CA ALA A 9 22.26 22.80 -2.78
C ALA A 9 20.89 22.11 -2.54
N ALA A 10 20.76 20.82 -2.87
CA ALA A 10 19.50 20.06 -2.81
C ALA A 10 19.60 18.78 -1.96
N LEU A 11 20.68 18.63 -1.18
CA LEU A 11 21.04 17.37 -0.49
C LEU A 11 21.41 17.58 0.99
N ALA A 12 20.95 18.69 1.58
CA ALA A 12 21.17 19.00 2.98
C ALA A 12 19.81 19.21 3.66
N LEU A 13 19.29 18.16 4.30
CA LEU A 13 18.33 18.19 5.42
C LEU A 13 18.14 16.77 5.97
N PHE A 14 17.98 16.68 7.29
CA PHE A 14 17.50 15.55 8.11
C PHE A 14 18.47 14.43 8.56
N THR A 15 18.19 13.97 9.76
CA THR A 15 18.79 12.90 10.58
C THR A 15 17.64 12.37 11.49
N MET A 16 17.74 11.31 12.29
CA MET A 16 18.86 10.47 12.74
C MET A 16 18.43 8.98 12.75
N SER A 17 19.35 8.10 13.16
CA SER A 17 19.10 6.79 13.79
C SER A 17 18.52 5.64 12.95
N ALA A 18 19.01 4.43 13.27
CA ALA A 18 18.77 3.15 12.62
C ALA A 18 17.30 2.70 12.65
N ALA A 19 16.67 2.56 11.48
CA ALA A 19 15.24 2.29 11.37
C ALA A 19 14.77 1.68 10.03
N ALA A 20 14.18 0.47 10.04
CA ALA A 20 13.49 -0.24 8.94
C ALA A 20 12.10 -0.78 9.38
N GLN A 21 11.08 -0.80 8.51
CA GLN A 21 9.71 -1.19 8.89
C GLN A 21 9.40 -2.68 8.62
N GLU A 22 8.42 -3.24 9.35
CA GLU A 22 8.02 -4.64 9.22
C GLU A 22 7.22 -4.99 7.94
N THR A 23 7.27 -6.26 7.55
CA THR A 23 6.80 -6.80 6.25
C THR A 23 5.34 -6.48 5.91
N TYR A 24 4.40 -6.63 6.86
CA TYR A 24 2.96 -6.43 6.61
C TYR A 24 2.63 -4.94 6.40
N GLN A 25 3.20 -4.08 7.24
CA GLN A 25 3.08 -2.63 7.10
C GLN A 25 3.75 -2.14 5.81
N SER A 26 4.92 -2.67 5.45
CA SER A 26 5.56 -2.41 4.16
C SER A 26 4.67 -2.86 2.99
N ALA A 27 4.11 -4.08 3.01
CA ALA A 27 3.18 -4.56 2.00
C ALA A 27 1.91 -3.70 1.88
N ASN A 28 1.40 -3.17 3.00
CA ASN A 28 0.27 -2.23 3.00
C ASN A 28 0.64 -0.89 2.33
N LEU A 29 1.86 -0.40 2.47
CA LEU A 29 2.31 0.85 1.83
C LEU A 29 2.59 0.70 0.33
N VAL A 30 3.18 -0.43 -0.10
CA VAL A 30 3.72 -0.60 -1.47
C VAL A 30 2.73 -1.18 -2.51
N THR A 31 1.46 -1.39 -2.13
CA THR A 31 0.42 -1.92 -3.04
C THR A 31 -0.38 -0.80 -3.70
N THR A 32 -0.67 -0.91 -5.00
CA THR A 32 -1.37 0.14 -5.78
C THR A 32 -2.85 -0.17 -6.06
N ASP A 33 -3.71 0.84 -5.98
CA ASP A 33 -5.13 0.74 -6.33
C ASP A 33 -5.39 1.00 -7.83
N LEU A 34 -6.53 0.53 -8.35
CA LEU A 34 -7.02 0.95 -9.66
C LEU A 34 -7.71 2.31 -9.52
N ASN A 35 -6.98 3.38 -9.85
CA ASN A 35 -7.47 4.76 -9.84
C ASN A 35 -6.98 5.54 -11.08
N GLY A 36 -7.59 6.69 -11.37
CA GLY A 36 -7.27 7.50 -12.55
C GLY A 36 -8.49 8.24 -13.11
N THR A 37 -8.63 8.29 -14.43
CA THR A 37 -9.84 8.85 -15.06
C THR A 37 -10.96 7.81 -15.02
N ALA A 38 -12.22 8.26 -15.05
CA ALA A 38 -13.37 7.40 -15.27
C ALA A 38 -13.26 6.60 -16.58
N ARG A 39 -12.55 7.12 -17.58
CA ARG A 39 -12.24 6.36 -18.81
C ARG A 39 -11.23 5.23 -18.57
N TYR A 40 -10.17 5.47 -17.80
CA TYR A 40 -9.18 4.47 -17.42
C TYR A 40 -9.79 3.39 -16.50
N VAL A 41 -10.46 3.81 -15.42
CA VAL A 41 -11.14 2.93 -14.47
C VAL A 41 -12.24 2.12 -15.16
N GLY A 42 -13.08 2.72 -16.00
CA GLY A 42 -14.13 2.01 -16.74
C GLY A 42 -13.63 0.92 -17.71
N MET A 43 -12.33 0.91 -18.03
CA MET A 43 -11.64 -0.12 -18.83
C MET A 43 -10.89 -1.15 -17.97
N GLY A 44 -11.11 -1.21 -16.66
CA GLY A 44 -10.34 -2.05 -15.73
C GLY A 44 -8.86 -1.62 -15.63
N GLY A 45 -8.54 -0.41 -16.07
CA GLY A 45 -7.17 0.08 -16.27
C GLY A 45 -6.49 -0.41 -17.55
N ALA A 46 -7.12 -1.24 -18.40
CA ALA A 46 -6.50 -1.84 -19.58
C ALA A 46 -6.35 -0.86 -20.77
N MET A 47 -5.55 0.20 -20.57
CA MET A 47 -5.39 1.31 -21.52
C MET A 47 -3.93 1.52 -21.94
N GLU A 48 -2.98 0.74 -21.42
CA GLU A 48 -1.53 0.98 -21.59
C GLU A 48 -1.05 0.88 -23.05
N ALA A 49 -1.66 0.01 -23.87
CA ALA A 49 -1.41 -0.05 -25.32
C ALA A 49 -2.38 0.81 -26.15
N LEU A 50 -3.58 1.08 -25.64
CA LEU A 50 -4.57 1.93 -26.32
C LEU A 50 -4.18 3.41 -26.25
N GLY A 51 -3.58 3.85 -25.14
CA GLY A 51 -3.08 5.19 -24.89
C GLY A 51 -4.15 6.28 -24.97
N ALA A 52 -3.68 7.52 -25.12
CA ALA A 52 -4.51 8.73 -25.18
C ALA A 52 -5.47 8.86 -23.98
N ASP A 53 -4.97 8.52 -22.79
CA ASP A 53 -5.56 8.83 -21.49
C ASP A 53 -4.45 9.29 -20.53
N ILE A 54 -4.73 10.29 -19.69
CA ILE A 54 -3.71 10.90 -18.81
C ILE A 54 -3.22 9.88 -17.76
N SER A 55 -4.09 8.97 -17.30
CA SER A 55 -3.73 7.92 -16.34
C SER A 55 -2.69 6.92 -16.84
N THR A 56 -2.36 6.93 -18.14
CA THR A 56 -1.25 6.11 -18.65
C THR A 56 0.13 6.65 -18.25
N MET A 57 0.24 7.87 -17.69
CA MET A 57 1.52 8.43 -17.22
C MET A 57 2.21 7.58 -16.15
N SER A 58 1.44 7.02 -15.20
CA SER A 58 1.94 6.23 -14.07
C SER A 58 2.14 4.74 -14.36
N THR A 59 1.75 4.28 -15.55
CA THR A 59 1.85 2.87 -15.99
C THR A 59 2.71 2.74 -17.24
N ASN A 60 2.18 3.07 -18.42
CA ASN A 60 2.95 3.11 -19.67
C ASN A 60 3.07 4.54 -20.21
N PRO A 61 4.17 5.26 -19.87
CA PRO A 61 4.43 6.64 -20.31
C PRO A 61 4.30 6.90 -21.82
N ALA A 62 4.49 5.89 -22.67
CA ALA A 62 4.33 6.03 -24.13
C ALA A 62 2.86 6.20 -24.56
N GLY A 63 1.89 5.82 -23.71
CA GLY A 63 0.45 6.03 -23.93
C GLY A 63 0.10 7.50 -24.16
N ILE A 64 0.88 8.42 -23.57
CA ILE A 64 0.73 9.87 -23.77
C ILE A 64 1.20 10.32 -25.16
N GLY A 65 2.14 9.60 -25.79
CA GLY A 65 2.60 9.87 -27.17
C GLY A 65 1.49 9.71 -28.24
N LEU A 66 0.35 9.10 -27.87
CA LEU A 66 -0.82 8.98 -28.74
C LEU A 66 -1.74 10.21 -28.71
N PHE A 67 -1.55 11.17 -27.79
CA PHE A 67 -2.26 12.44 -27.87
C PHE A 67 -1.87 13.21 -29.15
N ARG A 68 -2.85 13.95 -29.67
CA ARG A 68 -2.79 14.73 -30.92
C ARG A 68 -3.35 16.16 -30.76
N ARG A 69 -3.81 16.49 -29.55
CA ARG A 69 -4.39 17.76 -29.12
C ARG A 69 -4.13 17.90 -27.62
N SER A 70 -4.07 19.13 -27.14
CA SER A 70 -3.86 19.37 -25.73
C SER A 70 -5.14 19.08 -24.95
N VAL A 71 -4.98 18.52 -23.74
CA VAL A 71 -6.11 18.17 -22.88
C VAL A 71 -5.83 18.54 -21.43
N ILE A 72 -6.87 18.86 -20.68
CA ILE A 72 -6.88 18.91 -19.21
C ILE A 72 -7.99 17.96 -18.76
N ASN A 73 -7.72 17.08 -17.80
CA ASN A 73 -8.73 16.25 -17.15
C ASN A 73 -8.68 16.44 -15.63
N MET A 74 -9.85 16.41 -15.00
CA MET A 74 -10.01 16.40 -13.54
C MET A 74 -11.00 15.29 -13.16
N SER A 75 -10.66 14.48 -12.17
CA SER A 75 -11.45 13.35 -11.70
C SER A 75 -11.72 13.43 -10.20
N ALA A 76 -12.99 13.29 -9.80
CA ALA A 76 -13.41 13.23 -8.41
C ALA A 76 -14.59 12.26 -8.26
N GLY A 77 -14.75 11.69 -7.07
CA GLY A 77 -15.67 10.58 -6.84
C GLY A 77 -16.09 10.40 -5.40
N LEU A 78 -16.80 9.30 -5.17
CA LEU A 78 -17.20 8.78 -3.87
C LEU A 78 -16.64 7.37 -3.74
N VAL A 79 -16.05 7.06 -2.58
CA VAL A 79 -15.63 5.71 -2.19
C VAL A 79 -16.46 5.28 -0.99
N THR A 80 -17.04 4.07 -1.06
CA THR A 80 -17.94 3.53 -0.04
C THR A 80 -17.57 2.09 0.31
N GLN A 81 -17.60 1.76 1.60
CA GLN A 81 -17.59 0.40 2.13
C GLN A 81 -18.93 0.16 2.83
N THR A 82 -19.92 -0.40 2.11
CA THR A 82 -21.28 -0.61 2.64
C THR A 82 -21.31 -1.63 3.77
N ASP A 83 -20.46 -2.65 3.64
CA ASP A 83 -20.50 -3.89 4.44
C ASP A 83 -19.51 -3.83 5.62
N ALA A 84 -18.84 -2.69 5.80
CA ALA A 84 -18.04 -2.43 7.00
C ALA A 84 -18.95 -2.03 8.15
N ASP A 85 -18.81 -2.65 9.31
CA ASP A 85 -19.47 -2.21 10.54
C ASP A 85 -18.65 -1.15 11.26
N THR A 86 -19.32 -0.24 11.97
CA THR A 86 -18.67 0.77 12.82
C THR A 86 -19.04 0.59 14.29
N HIS A 87 -19.88 -0.40 14.61
CA HIS A 87 -20.30 -0.71 15.98
C HIS A 87 -20.15 -2.22 16.15
N LEU A 88 -19.32 -2.64 17.10
CA LEU A 88 -19.09 -4.04 17.45
C LEU A 88 -19.57 -4.29 18.89
N SER A 89 -20.01 -5.51 19.17
CA SER A 89 -20.41 -5.91 20.53
C SER A 89 -20.18 -7.40 20.77
N ILE A 90 -19.50 -7.74 21.87
CA ILE A 90 -19.34 -9.09 22.41
C ILE A 90 -19.63 -9.05 23.91
N ASN A 91 -20.44 -9.97 24.44
CA ASN A 91 -20.63 -10.22 25.87
C ASN A 91 -20.99 -9.04 26.81
N GLY A 92 -21.23 -7.83 26.28
CA GLY A 92 -21.45 -6.59 27.04
C GLY A 92 -20.38 -5.52 26.82
N SER A 93 -19.25 -5.88 26.21
CA SER A 93 -18.21 -4.98 25.68
C SER A 93 -18.66 -4.41 24.33
N TYR A 94 -18.39 -3.12 24.09
CA TYR A 94 -18.75 -2.41 22.86
C TYR A 94 -17.55 -1.64 22.32
N ALA A 95 -17.35 -1.68 21.00
CA ALA A 95 -16.39 -0.81 20.31
C ALA A 95 -17.12 -0.02 19.21
N ASP A 96 -16.94 1.31 19.21
CA ASP A 96 -17.49 2.22 18.20
C ASP A 96 -16.34 2.94 17.48
N PHE A 97 -16.48 3.13 16.17
CA PHE A 97 -15.45 3.68 15.29
C PHE A 97 -15.97 4.92 14.57
N ASP A 98 -15.33 6.07 14.76
CA ASP A 98 -15.62 7.33 14.06
C ASP A 98 -15.15 7.27 12.58
N GLY A 99 -15.86 6.46 11.81
CA GLY A 99 -15.51 6.06 10.45
C GLY A 99 -16.62 6.27 9.44
N ASP A 100 -16.52 7.33 8.63
CA ASP A 100 -17.42 7.55 7.51
C ASP A 100 -17.34 6.41 6.48
N LYS A 101 -18.40 5.59 6.41
CA LYS A 101 -18.55 4.51 5.41
C LYS A 101 -18.55 5.01 3.96
N THR A 102 -18.80 6.30 3.72
CA THR A 102 -18.79 6.95 2.40
C THR A 102 -17.97 8.23 2.44
N LYS A 103 -16.93 8.34 1.60
CA LYS A 103 -16.02 9.48 1.56
C LYS A 103 -15.91 10.08 0.16
N LEU A 104 -15.88 11.40 0.08
CA LEU A 104 -15.47 12.11 -1.13
C LEU A 104 -13.99 11.88 -1.42
N SER A 105 -13.65 11.59 -2.67
CA SER A 105 -12.26 11.46 -3.12
C SER A 105 -12.00 12.43 -4.26
N PHE A 106 -10.96 13.25 -4.11
CA PHE A 106 -10.31 13.86 -5.26
C PHE A 106 -9.25 12.87 -5.76
N ASP A 107 -9.40 12.41 -7.00
CA ASP A 107 -8.69 11.24 -7.51
C ASP A 107 -7.62 11.59 -8.55
N GLN A 108 -7.83 12.65 -9.35
CA GLN A 108 -6.88 13.05 -10.38
C GLN A 108 -7.03 14.51 -10.84
N LEU A 109 -5.92 15.15 -11.18
CA LEU A 109 -5.87 16.36 -12.01
C LEU A 109 -4.59 16.34 -12.86
N GLY A 110 -4.74 16.49 -14.17
CA GLY A 110 -3.59 16.50 -15.08
C GLY A 110 -3.87 17.19 -16.40
N PHE A 111 -2.79 17.49 -17.11
CA PHE A 111 -2.82 18.04 -18.46
C PHE A 111 -1.80 17.36 -19.37
N VAL A 112 -2.09 17.39 -20.67
CA VAL A 112 -1.13 17.06 -21.73
C VAL A 112 -1.08 18.23 -22.70
N TYR A 113 0.11 18.75 -22.96
CA TYR A 113 0.37 19.67 -24.06
C TYR A 113 0.93 18.88 -25.25
N SER A 114 0.25 18.93 -26.40
CA SER A 114 0.68 18.23 -27.62
C SER A 114 1.29 19.18 -28.65
N HIS A 115 2.57 19.02 -28.96
CA HIS A 115 3.27 19.79 -29.98
C HIS A 115 3.59 18.95 -31.23
N ARG A 116 3.26 19.45 -32.41
CA ARG A 116 3.52 18.75 -33.69
C ARG A 116 4.90 19.12 -34.25
N VAL A 117 5.88 18.25 -34.05
CA VAL A 117 7.26 18.44 -34.53
C VAL A 117 7.43 18.08 -36.01
N GLY A 118 6.59 17.20 -36.57
CA GLY A 118 6.70 16.76 -37.95
C GLY A 118 5.38 16.42 -38.63
N ARG A 119 5.44 15.98 -39.90
CA ARG A 119 4.23 15.66 -40.68
C ARG A 119 3.39 14.55 -40.03
N ARG A 120 4.02 13.61 -39.32
CA ARG A 120 3.43 12.47 -38.61
C ARG A 120 4.02 12.26 -37.20
N SER A 121 4.66 13.28 -36.63
CA SER A 121 5.39 13.19 -35.36
C SER A 121 5.00 14.30 -34.41
N TYR A 122 4.76 13.91 -33.16
CA TYR A 122 4.35 14.73 -32.04
C TYR A 122 5.32 14.52 -30.89
N LEU A 123 5.52 15.59 -30.12
CA LEU A 123 6.19 15.60 -28.83
C LEU A 123 5.17 16.14 -27.83
N ASN A 124 4.90 15.34 -26.80
CA ASN A 124 3.87 15.60 -25.80
C ASN A 124 4.56 15.75 -24.44
N PHE A 125 4.14 16.77 -23.71
CA PHE A 125 4.55 17.02 -22.33
C PHE A 125 3.32 16.85 -21.45
N GLY A 126 3.46 16.15 -20.34
CA GLY A 126 2.37 15.82 -19.44
C GLY A 126 2.71 16.11 -17.99
N PHE A 127 1.68 16.50 -17.24
CA PHE A 127 1.69 16.48 -15.79
C PHE A 127 0.40 15.82 -15.29
N ASN A 128 0.52 14.98 -14.28
CA ASN A 128 -0.61 14.29 -13.68
C ASN A 128 -0.39 14.13 -12.16
N TYR A 129 -1.23 14.77 -11.36
CA TYR A 129 -1.48 14.32 -10.00
C TYR A 129 -2.56 13.25 -10.03
N HIS A 130 -2.33 12.11 -9.37
CA HIS A 130 -3.38 11.16 -9.06
C HIS A 130 -3.13 10.44 -7.73
N LYS A 131 -4.18 9.83 -7.18
CA LYS A 131 -4.10 9.03 -5.96
C LYS A 131 -3.81 7.56 -6.29
N SER A 132 -2.56 7.14 -6.15
CA SER A 132 -2.10 5.77 -6.46
C SER A 132 -2.51 4.73 -5.43
N ARG A 133 -2.74 5.15 -4.18
CA ARG A 133 -3.36 4.34 -3.12
C ARG A 133 -4.34 5.16 -2.28
N ASN A 134 -5.47 4.55 -1.91
CA ASN A 134 -6.45 5.14 -1.02
C ASN A 134 -6.59 4.27 0.24
N PHE A 135 -6.03 4.71 1.37
CA PHE A 135 -6.01 3.95 2.62
C PHE A 135 -7.35 3.93 3.38
N ASN A 136 -8.41 4.57 2.86
CA ASN A 136 -9.72 4.50 3.51
C ASN A 136 -10.22 3.05 3.55
N GLN A 137 -10.15 2.47 4.74
CA GLN A 137 -10.55 1.12 5.09
C GLN A 137 -11.03 1.08 6.54
N ILE A 138 -12.23 0.53 6.75
CA ILE A 138 -12.66 -0.02 8.03
C ILE A 138 -12.46 -1.55 7.95
N LEU A 139 -11.92 -2.14 9.02
CA LEU A 139 -11.70 -3.58 9.16
C LEU A 139 -12.05 -4.01 10.58
N ASN A 140 -12.91 -5.02 10.73
CA ASN A 140 -13.26 -5.60 12.03
C ASN A 140 -13.06 -7.11 12.01
N ALA A 141 -12.76 -7.68 13.17
CA ALA A 141 -12.73 -9.12 13.39
C ALA A 141 -13.22 -9.45 14.80
N VAL A 142 -13.99 -10.52 14.92
CA VAL A 142 -14.56 -11.02 16.17
C VAL A 142 -14.38 -12.53 16.17
N GLY A 143 -13.77 -13.09 17.21
CA GLY A 143 -13.42 -14.51 17.27
C GLY A 143 -13.30 -15.06 18.69
N GLY A 144 -13.27 -16.39 18.80
CA GLY A 144 -12.90 -17.08 20.03
C GLY A 144 -11.38 -17.24 20.11
N LEU A 145 -10.81 -17.21 21.32
CA LEU A 145 -9.38 -17.40 21.55
C LEU A 145 -9.01 -18.80 22.08
N TYR A 146 -9.96 -19.57 22.61
CA TYR A 146 -9.74 -20.98 23.03
C TYR A 146 -8.48 -21.22 23.91
N ASN A 147 -8.23 -20.34 24.88
CA ASN A 147 -7.06 -20.29 25.76
C ASN A 147 -5.77 -19.70 25.17
N ALA A 148 -5.84 -19.11 23.98
CA ALA A 148 -4.81 -18.17 23.51
C ALA A 148 -5.01 -16.78 24.13
N SER A 149 -3.95 -15.98 24.24
CA SER A 149 -4.05 -14.54 24.50
C SER A 149 -2.77 -13.79 24.11
N GLN A 150 -2.90 -12.48 23.93
CA GLN A 150 -1.79 -11.57 23.68
C GLN A 150 -0.87 -11.45 24.92
N ASN A 151 -1.42 -11.52 26.14
CA ASN A 151 -0.61 -11.54 27.35
C ASN A 151 0.19 -12.86 27.49
N LYS A 152 -0.41 -14.01 27.15
CA LYS A 152 0.26 -15.31 27.09
C LYS A 152 1.39 -15.33 26.05
N LEU A 153 1.18 -14.67 24.90
CA LEU A 153 2.23 -14.49 23.88
C LEU A 153 3.42 -13.71 24.43
N THR A 154 3.17 -12.60 25.15
CA THR A 154 4.21 -11.78 25.79
C THR A 154 5.02 -12.59 26.81
N ALA A 155 4.35 -13.38 27.67
CA ALA A 155 5.01 -14.20 28.67
C ALA A 155 5.92 -15.29 28.05
N MET A 156 5.45 -16.01 27.04
CA MET A 156 6.25 -17.00 26.30
C MET A 156 7.45 -16.39 25.59
N LYS A 157 7.24 -15.23 24.98
CA LYS A 157 8.28 -14.48 24.30
C LYS A 157 9.35 -13.98 25.27
N TYR A 158 8.98 -13.59 26.49
CA TYR A 158 9.93 -13.28 27.55
C TYR A 158 10.75 -14.52 27.95
N ASP A 159 10.10 -15.66 28.19
CA ASP A 159 10.76 -16.92 28.58
C ASP A 159 11.77 -17.39 27.53
N TYR A 160 11.45 -17.23 26.24
CA TYR A 160 12.38 -17.46 25.14
C TYR A 160 13.54 -16.44 25.13
N LEU A 161 13.24 -15.14 25.24
CA LEU A 161 14.23 -14.07 25.07
C LEU A 161 15.15 -13.86 26.28
N LYS A 162 14.80 -14.27 27.50
CA LYS A 162 15.64 -14.07 28.70
C LYS A 162 17.02 -14.77 28.62
N HIS A 163 17.14 -15.79 27.76
CA HIS A 163 18.39 -16.50 27.48
C HIS A 163 19.19 -15.93 26.31
N GLU A 164 18.63 -14.99 25.55
CA GLU A 164 19.26 -14.34 24.41
C GLU A 164 20.14 -13.14 24.79
N SER A 165 20.91 -12.65 23.82
CA SER A 165 21.69 -11.42 24.03
C SER A 165 20.78 -10.19 24.19
N SER A 166 21.22 -9.18 24.95
CA SER A 166 20.47 -7.93 25.12
C SER A 166 20.18 -7.20 23.81
N TYR A 167 20.98 -7.42 22.77
CA TYR A 167 20.72 -6.92 21.42
C TYR A 167 19.50 -7.59 20.78
N VAL A 168 19.41 -8.92 20.87
CA VAL A 168 18.28 -9.71 20.37
C VAL A 168 17.01 -9.39 21.17
N GLN A 169 17.10 -9.32 22.51
CA GLN A 169 16.00 -8.93 23.39
C GLN A 169 15.39 -7.59 22.95
N ASN A 170 16.20 -6.53 22.86
CA ASN A 170 15.70 -5.19 22.50
C ASN A 170 15.13 -5.11 21.07
N LEU A 171 15.63 -5.91 20.12
CA LEU A 171 15.14 -5.88 18.74
C LEU A 171 13.89 -6.74 18.53
N ALA A 172 13.72 -7.80 19.31
CA ALA A 172 12.54 -8.66 19.25
C ALA A 172 11.37 -8.11 20.08
N TRP A 173 11.61 -7.23 21.07
CA TRP A 173 10.60 -6.73 22.00
C TRP A 173 9.90 -5.46 21.49
N ASN A 174 8.58 -5.48 21.35
CA ASN A 174 7.77 -4.40 20.78
C ASN A 174 6.95 -3.64 21.84
N ALA A 175 6.23 -2.58 21.44
CA ALA A 175 5.45 -1.76 22.37
C ALA A 175 4.25 -2.48 22.98
N VAL A 176 3.67 -3.48 22.32
CA VAL A 176 2.60 -4.32 22.88
C VAL A 176 3.18 -5.17 24.02
N ASP A 177 4.29 -5.87 23.76
CA ASP A 177 4.97 -6.70 24.77
C ASP A 177 5.39 -5.87 26.00
N ALA A 178 5.98 -4.68 25.76
CA ALA A 178 6.39 -3.76 26.81
C ALA A 178 5.23 -3.33 27.72
N ASN A 179 4.09 -2.98 27.13
CA ASN A 179 2.89 -2.63 27.89
C ASN A 179 2.38 -3.81 28.73
N TYR A 180 2.28 -5.03 28.16
CA TYR A 180 1.86 -6.20 28.93
C TYR A 180 2.83 -6.55 30.06
N SER A 181 4.15 -6.47 29.84
CA SER A 181 5.15 -6.74 30.89
C SER A 181 5.13 -5.75 32.07
N ASN A 182 4.57 -4.56 31.88
CA ASN A 182 4.33 -3.59 32.96
C ASN A 182 3.08 -3.93 33.80
N MET A 183 2.20 -4.81 33.31
CA MET A 183 0.90 -5.14 33.92
C MET A 183 0.83 -6.57 34.47
N MET A 184 1.54 -7.51 33.85
CA MET A 184 1.58 -8.90 34.29
C MET A 184 2.35 -9.05 35.61
N ALA A 185 1.91 -9.97 36.47
CA ALA A 185 2.68 -10.35 37.65
C ALA A 185 3.95 -11.09 37.25
N TYR A 186 5.02 -10.92 38.03
CA TYR A 186 6.32 -11.57 37.82
C TYR A 186 6.60 -12.55 38.96
N ASP A 187 6.89 -13.80 38.61
CA ASP A 187 7.33 -14.83 39.55
C ASP A 187 8.87 -14.79 39.66
N GLU A 188 9.39 -14.29 40.79
CA GLU A 188 10.83 -14.21 41.08
C GLU A 188 11.49 -15.59 41.28
N ASP A 189 10.74 -16.63 41.67
CA ASP A 189 11.26 -17.99 41.88
C ASP A 189 11.37 -18.77 40.56
N LEU A 190 10.48 -18.48 39.60
CA LEU A 190 10.43 -19.12 38.26
C LEU A 190 11.06 -18.27 37.14
N ASP A 191 11.36 -17.00 37.40
CA ASP A 191 11.97 -16.05 36.45
C ASP A 191 11.09 -15.87 35.19
N GLN A 192 9.78 -15.68 35.37
CA GLN A 192 8.77 -15.65 34.32
C GLN A 192 7.60 -14.70 34.65
N TYR A 193 6.83 -14.32 33.62
CA TYR A 193 5.56 -13.61 33.80
C TYR A 193 4.37 -14.57 33.91
N ASP A 194 3.46 -14.28 34.83
CA ASP A 194 2.13 -14.89 34.88
C ASP A 194 1.27 -14.38 33.72
N PHE A 195 0.42 -15.25 33.17
CA PHE A 195 -0.51 -14.93 32.08
C PHE A 195 -1.92 -15.44 32.37
N MET A 196 -2.90 -14.91 31.63
CA MET A 196 -4.31 -15.30 31.67
C MET A 196 -4.76 -15.76 30.29
N ASN A 197 -5.42 -16.92 30.24
CA ASN A 197 -5.99 -17.47 29.03
C ASN A 197 -7.16 -16.59 28.53
N GLY A 198 -7.18 -16.29 27.24
CA GLY A 198 -8.25 -15.57 26.57
C GLY A 198 -9.37 -16.49 26.08
N THR A 199 -10.59 -15.98 26.11
CA THR A 199 -11.81 -16.72 25.71
C THR A 199 -12.37 -16.22 24.39
N ALA A 200 -12.41 -14.90 24.18
CA ALA A 200 -12.85 -14.24 22.96
C ALA A 200 -12.06 -12.95 22.73
N TYR A 201 -12.10 -12.44 21.50
CA TYR A 201 -11.51 -11.16 21.15
C TYR A 201 -12.40 -10.33 20.22
N MET A 202 -12.20 -9.02 20.27
CA MET A 202 -12.79 -8.04 19.36
C MET A 202 -11.70 -7.12 18.83
N PHE A 203 -11.62 -6.98 17.52
CA PHE A 203 -10.71 -6.06 16.84
C PHE A 203 -11.49 -5.15 15.92
N GLY A 204 -11.11 -3.87 15.88
CA GLY A 204 -11.50 -2.97 14.81
C GLY A 204 -10.44 -1.93 14.52
N GLN A 205 -10.33 -1.57 13.25
CA GLN A 205 -9.32 -0.66 12.74
C GLN A 205 -9.91 0.26 11.68
N TYR A 206 -9.54 1.53 11.78
CA TYR A 206 -9.92 2.58 10.85
C TYR A 206 -8.66 3.20 10.24
N GLN A 207 -8.42 2.88 8.97
CA GLN A 207 -7.36 3.47 8.17
C GLN A 207 -7.90 4.62 7.31
N LYS A 208 -7.09 5.67 7.15
CA LYS A 208 -7.39 6.86 6.35
C LYS A 208 -6.12 7.47 5.77
N GLY A 209 -6.29 8.30 4.75
CA GLY A 209 -5.19 8.94 4.01
C GLY A 209 -5.03 8.43 2.59
N TYR A 210 -3.87 8.72 1.98
CA TYR A 210 -3.58 8.44 0.58
C TYR A 210 -2.07 8.32 0.28
N ILE A 211 -1.72 7.71 -0.85
CA ILE A 211 -0.47 8.01 -1.56
C ILE A 211 -0.84 8.82 -2.80
N GLY A 212 -0.25 10.01 -2.92
CA GLY A 212 -0.43 10.95 -4.01
C GLY A 212 0.79 10.93 -4.91
N GLU A 213 0.58 10.80 -6.21
CA GLU A 213 1.65 10.63 -7.19
C GLU A 213 1.59 11.74 -8.24
N TYR A 214 2.70 12.48 -8.34
CA TYR A 214 2.92 13.63 -9.21
C TYR A 214 3.84 13.21 -10.36
N ASP A 215 3.24 12.81 -11.48
CA ASP A 215 3.94 12.38 -12.69
C ASP A 215 4.34 13.57 -13.57
N PHE A 216 5.60 13.62 -13.99
CA PHE A 216 6.12 14.52 -15.02
C PHE A 216 6.50 13.69 -16.25
N ASN A 217 5.70 13.79 -17.32
CA ASN A 217 5.83 12.96 -18.53
C ASN A 217 6.45 13.75 -19.69
N ILE A 218 7.39 13.11 -20.39
CA ILE A 218 7.75 13.45 -21.76
C ILE A 218 7.56 12.21 -22.65
N SER A 219 6.82 12.37 -23.74
CA SER A 219 6.54 11.28 -24.68
C SER A 219 6.44 11.78 -26.11
N GLY A 220 6.64 10.89 -27.07
CA GLY A 220 6.61 11.27 -28.47
C GLY A 220 6.48 10.08 -29.40
N ASN A 221 6.32 10.37 -30.69
CA ASN A 221 6.09 9.32 -31.68
C ASN A 221 6.92 9.49 -32.96
N ILE A 222 7.41 8.35 -33.44
CA ILE A 222 8.20 8.21 -34.67
C ILE A 222 7.28 7.58 -35.72
N ASN A 223 6.96 8.35 -36.77
CA ASN A 223 6.17 7.91 -37.93
C ASN A 223 4.81 7.24 -37.61
N GLU A 224 4.19 7.60 -36.48
CA GLU A 224 2.95 7.00 -35.93
C GLU A 224 2.98 5.48 -35.71
N ARG A 225 4.17 4.87 -35.76
CA ARG A 225 4.41 3.43 -35.59
C ARG A 225 5.04 3.10 -34.25
N VAL A 226 6.02 3.87 -33.80
CA VAL A 226 6.70 3.70 -32.50
C VAL A 226 6.43 4.92 -31.64
N TYR A 227 6.06 4.68 -30.40
CA TYR A 227 5.81 5.66 -29.36
C TYR A 227 6.73 5.34 -28.19
N LEU A 228 7.37 6.36 -27.64
CA LEU A 228 8.25 6.25 -26.48
C LEU A 228 7.82 7.26 -25.44
N GLY A 229 7.97 6.93 -24.17
CA GLY A 229 7.72 7.84 -23.07
C GLY A 229 8.60 7.57 -21.88
N LEU A 230 8.86 8.63 -21.13
CA LEU A 230 9.53 8.66 -19.84
C LEU A 230 8.66 9.47 -18.90
N THR A 231 8.40 8.93 -17.71
CA THR A 231 7.77 9.64 -16.61
C THR A 231 8.70 9.62 -15.41
N ILE A 232 8.83 10.76 -14.72
CA ILE A 232 9.39 10.86 -13.38
C ILE A 232 8.22 11.03 -12.42
N GLY A 233 8.07 10.13 -11.44
CA GLY A 233 7.06 10.23 -10.39
C GLY A 233 7.67 10.77 -9.09
N VAL A 234 6.97 11.71 -8.46
CA VAL A 234 7.20 12.08 -7.06
C VAL A 234 5.99 11.66 -6.25
N HIS A 235 6.21 10.99 -5.13
CA HIS A 235 5.17 10.45 -4.26
C HIS A 235 5.09 11.24 -2.95
N ASP A 236 3.88 11.49 -2.49
CA ASP A 236 3.50 12.06 -1.20
C ASP A 236 2.73 10.98 -0.42
N VAL A 237 3.23 10.58 0.74
CA VAL A 237 2.65 9.53 1.57
C VAL A 237 1.99 10.18 2.78
N ASN A 238 0.69 9.91 2.95
CA ASN A 238 -0.06 10.29 4.15
C ASN A 238 -0.91 9.09 4.58
N TYR A 239 -0.46 8.37 5.60
CA TYR A 239 -1.16 7.22 6.17
C TYR A 239 -1.48 7.47 7.64
N ARG A 240 -2.71 7.15 8.05
CA ARG A 240 -3.16 7.15 9.44
C ARG A 240 -3.96 5.88 9.69
N SER A 241 -3.70 5.23 10.81
CA SER A 241 -4.46 4.09 11.32
C SER A 241 -4.74 4.32 12.78
N ASP A 242 -6.00 4.17 13.16
CA ASP A 242 -6.45 4.10 14.55
C ASP A 242 -7.00 2.67 14.73
N SER A 243 -6.53 1.91 15.73
CA SER A 243 -6.98 0.53 15.96
C SER A 243 -7.24 0.23 17.44
N TYR A 244 -8.10 -0.75 17.65
CA TYR A 244 -8.63 -1.17 18.94
C TYR A 244 -8.63 -2.70 19.00
N TYR A 245 -8.20 -3.26 20.11
CA TYR A 245 -8.18 -4.69 20.35
C TYR A 245 -8.60 -5.01 21.79
N THR A 246 -9.59 -5.88 22.00
CA THR A 246 -9.93 -6.42 23.32
C THR A 246 -9.86 -7.93 23.39
N GLU A 247 -9.53 -8.42 24.59
CA GLU A 247 -9.62 -9.83 24.99
C GLU A 247 -10.53 -9.99 26.23
N ASP A 248 -11.51 -10.89 26.15
CA ASP A 248 -12.24 -11.42 27.32
C ASP A 248 -11.36 -12.48 27.98
N LEU A 249 -10.76 -12.18 29.14
CA LEU A 249 -9.84 -13.06 29.86
C LEU A 249 -10.55 -13.94 30.90
N GLU A 250 -9.92 -15.06 31.25
CA GLU A 250 -10.42 -15.92 32.34
C GLU A 250 -10.49 -15.17 33.69
N GLY A 251 -11.37 -15.63 34.59
CA GLY A 251 -11.67 -14.92 35.84
C GLY A 251 -12.53 -13.64 35.68
N GLY A 252 -12.86 -13.25 34.44
CA GLY A 252 -13.63 -12.04 34.15
C GLY A 252 -12.78 -10.78 34.06
N GLY A 253 -11.48 -10.92 33.78
CA GLY A 253 -10.63 -9.80 33.39
C GLY A 253 -10.90 -9.37 31.94
N ILE A 254 -10.62 -8.11 31.62
CA ILE A 254 -10.67 -7.57 30.26
C ILE A 254 -9.36 -6.84 29.99
N SER A 255 -8.77 -7.11 28.83
CA SER A 255 -7.63 -6.34 28.31
C SER A 255 -8.06 -5.56 27.08
N GLU A 256 -7.72 -4.26 27.02
CA GLU A 256 -8.05 -3.32 25.94
C GLU A 256 -6.78 -2.59 25.46
N GLY A 257 -6.35 -2.89 24.24
CA GLY A 257 -5.26 -2.22 23.53
C GLY A 257 -5.79 -1.15 22.57
N LEU A 258 -5.15 0.02 22.59
CA LEU A 258 -5.39 1.13 21.66
C LEU A 258 -4.11 1.43 20.89
N GLU A 259 -4.19 1.42 19.56
CA GLU A 259 -3.09 1.82 18.68
C GLU A 259 -3.45 3.09 17.92
N TYR A 260 -2.51 4.03 17.87
CA TYR A 260 -2.49 5.05 16.81
C TYR A 260 -1.21 4.90 16.01
N MET A 261 -1.30 5.05 14.69
CA MET A 261 -0.14 5.04 13.80
C MET A 261 -0.31 6.10 12.72
N LYS A 262 0.71 6.93 12.58
CA LYS A 262 0.85 7.94 11.53
C LYS A 262 2.14 7.68 10.78
N ILE A 263 2.04 7.57 9.45
CA ILE A 263 3.21 7.53 8.57
C ILE A 263 3.06 8.66 7.55
N ASP A 264 4.05 9.54 7.50
CA ASP A 264 4.18 10.59 6.49
C ASP A 264 5.53 10.44 5.78
N GLY A 265 5.62 10.87 4.51
CA GLY A 265 6.90 10.87 3.82
C GLY A 265 6.80 11.10 2.33
N THR A 266 7.90 10.86 1.62
CA THR A 266 7.99 11.10 0.17
C THR A 266 8.66 9.93 -0.54
N GLY A 267 8.45 9.83 -1.85
CA GLY A 267 9.13 8.85 -2.68
C GLY A 267 9.42 9.34 -4.09
N PHE A 268 10.26 8.61 -4.81
CA PHE A 268 10.65 8.93 -6.18
C PHE A 268 10.71 7.67 -7.05
N ASP A 269 10.24 7.76 -8.30
CA ASP A 269 10.40 6.71 -9.30
C ASP A 269 10.76 7.23 -10.71
N LEU A 270 11.20 6.29 -11.55
CA LEU A 270 11.36 6.47 -12.99
C LEU A 270 10.58 5.38 -13.73
N LYS A 271 9.75 5.79 -14.68
CA LYS A 271 8.94 4.90 -15.52
C LYS A 271 9.33 5.07 -16.99
N LEU A 272 9.51 3.96 -17.69
CA LEU A 272 9.87 3.92 -19.11
C LEU A 272 8.86 3.08 -19.88
N GLY A 273 8.34 3.64 -20.97
CA GLY A 273 7.31 3.01 -21.78
C GLY A 273 7.61 3.04 -23.27
N ALA A 274 7.17 2.00 -23.98
CA ALA A 274 7.13 1.93 -25.43
C ALA A 274 5.79 1.36 -25.91
N ILE A 275 5.29 1.84 -27.05
CA ILE A 275 4.17 1.24 -27.78
C ILE A 275 4.55 1.15 -29.25
N PHE A 276 4.34 0.00 -29.87
CA PHE A 276 4.60 -0.22 -31.29
C PHE A 276 3.38 -0.77 -32.03
N ARG A 277 3.21 -0.33 -33.28
CA ARG A 277 2.22 -0.85 -34.24
C ARG A 277 2.95 -1.75 -35.24
N PRO A 278 2.88 -3.09 -35.11
CA PRO A 278 3.69 -4.00 -35.92
C PRO A 278 3.28 -4.02 -37.41
N VAL A 279 2.01 -3.72 -37.71
CA VAL A 279 1.47 -3.63 -39.07
C VAL A 279 0.93 -2.21 -39.29
N GLU A 280 1.41 -1.51 -40.33
CA GLU A 280 1.10 -0.09 -40.55
C GLU A 280 -0.39 0.18 -40.79
N GLU A 281 -1.04 -0.69 -41.56
CA GLU A 281 -2.47 -0.60 -41.89
C GLU A 281 -3.36 -1.06 -40.72
N SER A 282 -2.80 -1.79 -39.75
CA SER A 282 -3.55 -2.28 -38.59
C SER A 282 -3.58 -1.24 -37.47
N PRO A 283 -4.72 -1.04 -36.78
CA PRO A 283 -4.77 -0.25 -35.56
C PRO A 283 -4.17 -0.99 -34.34
N PHE A 284 -3.81 -2.27 -34.49
CA PHE A 284 -3.22 -3.11 -33.45
C PHE A 284 -1.90 -2.52 -32.89
N ARG A 285 -1.76 -2.59 -31.57
CA ARG A 285 -0.67 -2.02 -30.77
C ARG A 285 -0.21 -3.05 -29.75
N ILE A 286 1.09 -3.09 -29.52
CA ILE A 286 1.71 -3.80 -28.41
C ILE A 286 2.45 -2.74 -27.60
N GLY A 287 2.19 -2.67 -26.30
CA GLY A 287 2.89 -1.81 -25.35
C GLY A 287 3.76 -2.64 -24.41
N VAL A 288 4.93 -2.13 -24.06
CA VAL A 288 5.82 -2.68 -23.02
C VAL A 288 6.31 -1.54 -22.14
N TYR A 289 6.45 -1.79 -20.84
CA TYR A 289 6.91 -0.78 -19.88
C TYR A 289 7.62 -1.43 -18.68
N VAL A 290 8.44 -0.60 -18.03
CA VAL A 290 9.11 -0.90 -16.77
C VAL A 290 9.07 0.34 -15.88
N ASN A 291 8.72 0.13 -14.62
CA ASN A 291 8.84 1.12 -13.56
C ASN A 291 9.93 0.66 -12.60
N SER A 292 10.79 1.58 -12.17
CA SER A 292 11.74 1.35 -11.09
C SER A 292 11.01 1.06 -9.77
N PRO A 293 11.75 0.57 -8.75
CA PRO A 293 11.40 0.83 -7.36
C PRO A 293 10.96 2.28 -7.16
N ILE A 294 9.95 2.48 -6.33
CA ILE A 294 9.75 3.75 -5.64
C ILE A 294 10.68 3.70 -4.44
N PHE A 295 11.57 4.68 -4.35
CA PHE A 295 12.50 4.84 -3.23
C PHE A 295 11.81 5.75 -2.21
N TYR A 296 11.22 5.18 -1.16
CA TYR A 296 10.50 5.93 -0.12
C TYR A 296 11.41 6.31 1.05
N ASP A 297 11.28 7.55 1.51
CA ASP A 297 11.76 8.04 2.80
C ASP A 297 10.55 8.42 3.67
N LEU A 298 10.43 7.74 4.81
CA LEU A 298 9.21 7.70 5.62
C LEU A 298 9.51 8.00 7.08
N LYS A 299 8.53 8.60 7.76
CA LYS A 299 8.56 8.94 9.18
C LYS A 299 7.29 8.39 9.82
N MET A 300 7.45 7.57 10.85
CA MET A 300 6.38 7.05 11.68
C MET A 300 6.36 7.73 13.05
N ASP A 301 5.15 7.96 13.51
CA ASP A 301 4.76 8.56 14.78
C ASP A 301 3.57 7.71 15.24
N ALA A 302 3.79 6.83 16.22
CA ALA A 302 2.85 5.78 16.59
C ALA A 302 2.90 5.52 18.09
N GLY A 303 1.87 4.92 18.65
CA GLY A 303 1.89 4.46 20.03
C GLY A 303 0.86 3.38 20.31
N HIS A 304 1.12 2.61 21.36
CA HIS A 304 0.23 1.60 21.89
C HIS A 304 -0.07 1.92 23.36
N GLY A 305 -1.35 2.10 23.67
CA GLY A 305 -1.91 2.08 25.01
C GLY A 305 -2.47 0.72 25.34
N LEU A 306 -2.38 0.34 26.61
CA LEU A 306 -3.01 -0.85 27.15
C LEU A 306 -3.77 -0.47 28.43
N TYR A 307 -4.96 -1.02 28.57
CA TYR A 307 -5.80 -0.96 29.77
C TYR A 307 -6.14 -2.39 30.17
N MET A 308 -5.93 -2.74 31.44
CA MET A 308 -6.36 -4.03 31.99
C MET A 308 -7.26 -3.80 33.20
N THR A 309 -8.39 -4.47 33.22
CA THR A 309 -9.38 -4.39 34.29
C THR A 309 -9.73 -5.78 34.81
N ASP A 310 -9.95 -5.88 36.12
CA ASP A 310 -10.60 -7.03 36.75
C ASP A 310 -11.79 -6.55 37.61
N ASN A 311 -12.43 -7.44 38.36
CA ASN A 311 -13.58 -7.10 39.22
C ASN A 311 -13.25 -6.10 40.37
N THR A 312 -11.99 -5.75 40.57
CA THR A 312 -11.45 -4.99 41.70
C THR A 312 -10.37 -3.97 41.35
N ASN A 313 -9.63 -4.13 40.24
CA ASN A 313 -8.48 -3.32 39.86
C ASN A 313 -8.58 -2.81 38.41
N GLU A 314 -7.87 -1.72 38.13
CA GLU A 314 -7.67 -1.11 36.82
C GLU A 314 -6.21 -0.65 36.72
N ALA A 315 -5.57 -0.91 35.58
CA ALA A 315 -4.20 -0.50 35.29
C ALA A 315 -4.07 0.00 33.84
N GLU A 316 -3.24 1.02 33.62
CA GLU A 316 -2.92 1.56 32.29
C GLU A 316 -1.40 1.58 32.05
N SER A 317 -0.99 1.40 30.79
CA SER A 317 0.40 1.53 30.33
C SER A 317 0.40 2.08 28.92
N TRP A 318 1.39 2.92 28.59
CA TRP A 318 1.47 3.58 27.30
C TRP A 318 2.91 3.61 26.80
N ASN A 319 3.09 3.33 25.51
CA ASN A 319 4.38 3.40 24.82
C ASN A 319 4.22 4.15 23.50
N ASP A 320 4.89 5.29 23.37
CA ASP A 320 5.01 6.06 22.13
C ASP A 320 6.34 5.78 21.43
N LEU A 321 6.31 5.69 20.10
CA LEU A 321 7.41 5.32 19.22
C LEU A 321 7.51 6.27 18.03
N TYR A 322 8.70 6.84 17.83
CA TYR A 322 9.04 7.66 16.66
C TYR A 322 10.13 6.95 15.84
N TYR A 323 9.99 6.94 14.52
CA TYR A 323 10.79 6.06 13.69
C TYR A 323 10.95 6.49 12.22
N ASP A 324 12.18 6.61 11.73
CA ASP A 324 12.53 7.23 10.45
C ASP A 324 13.12 6.20 9.47
N PHE A 325 12.32 5.57 8.62
CA PHE A 325 12.75 4.40 7.83
C PHE A 325 12.67 4.61 6.31
N LYS A 326 13.21 3.65 5.56
CA LYS A 326 13.16 3.64 4.09
C LYS A 326 12.59 2.32 3.58
N ILE A 327 11.89 2.37 2.45
CA ILE A 327 11.39 1.19 1.71
C ILE A 327 11.68 1.38 0.23
N ASN A 328 12.28 0.37 -0.39
CA ASN A 328 12.35 0.25 -1.84
C ASN A 328 11.29 -0.76 -2.32
N THR A 329 10.36 -0.31 -3.16
CA THR A 329 9.35 -1.21 -3.76
C THR A 329 9.99 -2.14 -4.78
N PRO A 330 9.36 -3.28 -5.15
CA PRO A 330 9.86 -4.07 -6.25
C PRO A 330 9.75 -3.36 -7.59
N TRP A 331 10.53 -3.83 -8.57
CA TRP A 331 10.38 -3.46 -9.97
C TRP A 331 9.00 -3.90 -10.49
N LYS A 332 8.41 -3.10 -11.39
CA LYS A 332 7.16 -3.45 -12.08
C LYS A 332 7.39 -3.52 -13.58
N PHE A 333 7.01 -4.64 -14.19
CA PHE A 333 7.09 -4.88 -15.62
C PHE A 333 5.71 -5.09 -16.18
N GLY A 334 5.42 -4.55 -17.37
CA GLY A 334 4.12 -4.68 -18.00
C GLY A 334 4.17 -4.90 -19.51
N VAL A 335 3.26 -5.74 -19.99
CA VAL A 335 3.01 -5.99 -21.42
C VAL A 335 1.54 -5.80 -21.69
N SER A 336 1.22 -5.08 -22.77
CA SER A 336 -0.17 -4.71 -23.11
C SER A 336 -0.44 -4.86 -24.60
N LEU A 337 -1.69 -5.18 -24.92
CA LEU A 337 -2.24 -5.33 -26.27
C LEU A 337 -3.41 -4.38 -26.43
N GLY A 338 -3.47 -3.67 -27.56
CA GLY A 338 -4.54 -2.74 -27.88
C GLY A 338 -5.02 -2.93 -29.31
N HIS A 339 -6.34 -2.98 -29.53
CA HIS A 339 -6.93 -3.05 -30.86
C HIS A 339 -8.19 -2.18 -30.95
N THR A 340 -8.51 -1.69 -32.15
CA THR A 340 -9.76 -0.95 -32.41
C THR A 340 -10.40 -1.41 -33.70
N VAL A 341 -11.70 -1.71 -33.69
CA VAL A 341 -12.46 -2.09 -34.89
C VAL A 341 -13.31 -0.90 -35.32
N GLY A 342 -12.96 -0.32 -36.48
CA GLY A 342 -13.54 0.93 -36.95
C GLY A 342 -13.43 2.06 -35.90
N ASN A 343 -14.48 2.88 -35.83
CA ASN A 343 -14.59 3.96 -34.85
C ASN A 343 -15.49 3.60 -33.64
N PHE A 344 -15.97 2.35 -33.56
CA PHE A 344 -17.03 1.96 -32.63
C PHE A 344 -16.60 0.97 -31.54
N LEU A 345 -15.43 0.34 -31.65
CA LEU A 345 -14.97 -0.67 -30.71
C LEU A 345 -13.47 -0.48 -30.41
N ALA A 346 -13.09 -0.52 -29.14
CA ALA A 346 -11.72 -0.68 -28.68
C ALA A 346 -11.61 -1.82 -27.65
N LEU A 347 -10.51 -2.56 -27.72
CA LEU A 347 -10.17 -3.69 -26.88
C LEU A 347 -8.78 -3.44 -26.28
N GLY A 348 -8.66 -3.62 -24.97
CA GLY A 348 -7.41 -3.53 -24.23
C GLY A 348 -7.21 -4.77 -23.36
N ALA A 349 -5.97 -5.26 -23.32
CA ALA A 349 -5.55 -6.31 -22.39
C ALA A 349 -4.14 -5.98 -21.90
N THR A 350 -3.91 -6.04 -20.59
CA THR A 350 -2.62 -5.74 -19.97
C THR A 350 -2.30 -6.79 -18.92
N TYR A 351 -1.04 -7.21 -18.88
CA TYR A 351 -0.48 -8.08 -17.87
C TYR A 351 0.70 -7.36 -17.22
N GLU A 352 0.71 -7.31 -15.89
CA GLU A 352 1.80 -6.75 -15.08
C GLU A 352 2.35 -7.80 -14.11
N TYR A 353 3.63 -7.69 -13.81
CA TYR A 353 4.34 -8.49 -12.82
C TYR A 353 5.19 -7.58 -11.91
N SER A 354 5.12 -7.84 -10.60
CA SER A 354 6.00 -7.26 -9.58
C SER A 354 6.29 -8.31 -8.53
N ASP A 355 7.55 -8.41 -8.10
CA ASP A 355 7.96 -9.45 -7.16
C ASP A 355 8.03 -8.90 -5.73
N TYR A 356 6.94 -9.05 -4.96
CA TYR A 356 6.86 -8.43 -3.63
C TYR A 356 7.81 -9.09 -2.61
N SER A 357 8.35 -10.28 -2.90
CA SER A 357 9.43 -10.90 -2.12
C SER A 357 10.71 -10.04 -2.12
N THR A 358 10.92 -9.20 -3.14
CA THR A 358 12.10 -8.32 -3.28
C THR A 358 11.85 -6.90 -2.78
N ILE A 359 10.89 -6.68 -1.87
CA ILE A 359 10.86 -5.42 -1.10
C ILE A 359 12.12 -5.37 -0.25
N ASP A 360 12.79 -4.23 -0.30
CA ASP A 360 13.97 -3.96 0.50
C ASP A 360 13.59 -2.92 1.56
N ASN A 361 13.30 -3.44 2.76
CA ASN A 361 13.13 -2.67 3.99
C ASN A 361 14.52 -2.20 4.43
N ARG A 362 14.68 -0.91 4.66
CA ARG A 362 16.00 -0.28 4.85
C ARG A 362 16.09 0.51 6.12
N ILE A 363 17.18 0.24 6.84
CA ILE A 363 17.65 0.91 8.04
C ILE A 363 18.32 2.21 7.61
N LYS A 364 17.89 3.38 8.10
CA LYS A 364 18.66 4.63 7.91
C LYS A 364 19.95 4.60 8.75
N ASP A 365 21.11 4.61 8.10
CA ASP A 365 22.40 4.59 8.80
C ASP A 365 22.95 6.02 8.93
N ASP A 366 23.58 6.34 10.06
CA ASP A 366 24.37 7.57 10.19
C ASP A 366 25.72 7.42 9.46
N GLY A 367 25.76 7.82 8.18
CA GLY A 367 26.97 7.75 7.34
C GLY A 367 27.95 8.88 7.64
N TYR A 368 29.19 8.54 8.01
CA TYR A 368 30.28 9.48 8.30
C TYR A 368 31.49 9.25 7.39
N TRP A 369 32.06 10.35 6.87
CA TRP A 369 33.36 10.37 6.20
C TRP A 369 34.12 11.66 6.58
N TYR A 370 35.43 11.52 6.86
CA TYR A 370 36.30 12.63 7.24
C TYR A 370 37.13 13.11 6.05
N ASP A 371 37.17 14.42 5.83
CA ASP A 371 38.07 15.06 4.86
C ASP A 371 39.10 15.95 5.60
N ASP A 372 40.40 15.71 5.36
CA ASP A 372 41.51 16.41 6.01
C ASP A 372 41.51 17.96 5.82
N TRP A 373 40.79 18.48 4.83
CA TRP A 373 40.71 19.92 4.51
C TRP A 373 39.42 20.60 4.93
N TYR A 374 38.31 19.85 4.99
CA TYR A 374 36.97 20.38 5.22
C TYR A 374 36.25 19.81 6.45
N GLY A 375 36.80 18.76 7.07
CA GLY A 375 36.30 18.16 8.30
C GLY A 375 35.24 17.08 8.09
N ASP A 376 34.39 16.92 9.09
CA ASP A 376 33.35 15.89 9.16
C ASP A 376 32.24 16.12 8.11
N TYR A 377 32.04 15.15 7.22
CA TYR A 377 30.87 15.07 6.34
C TYR A 377 29.96 13.93 6.76
N TYR A 378 28.74 14.29 7.13
CA TYR A 378 27.64 13.36 7.37
C TYR A 378 26.81 13.24 6.07
N TYR A 379 26.47 12.00 5.70
CA TYR A 379 25.62 11.72 4.54
C TYR A 379 24.53 10.72 4.89
N ASP A 380 23.40 10.85 4.22
CA ASP A 380 22.25 9.98 4.35
C ASP A 380 22.58 8.58 3.77
N ALA A 381 22.95 7.67 4.66
CA ALA A 381 23.23 6.28 4.35
C ALA A 381 22.03 5.41 4.71
N SER A 382 21.97 4.21 4.15
CA SER A 382 21.03 3.19 4.61
C SER A 382 21.55 1.81 4.28
N SER A 383 21.26 0.86 5.15
CA SER A 383 21.54 -0.56 5.00
C SER A 383 20.23 -1.32 4.81
N SER A 384 20.32 -2.53 4.27
CA SER A 384 19.16 -3.43 4.17
C SER A 384 18.94 -4.11 5.52
N ASP A 385 17.70 -4.21 5.98
CA ASP A 385 17.36 -5.04 7.13
C ASP A 385 17.34 -6.50 6.70
N ASP A 386 18.49 -7.17 6.74
CA ASP A 386 18.64 -8.56 6.27
C ASP A 386 17.72 -9.55 7.02
N VAL A 387 17.32 -9.25 8.25
CA VAL A 387 16.39 -10.08 9.04
C VAL A 387 14.97 -9.92 8.52
N MET A 388 14.50 -8.67 8.42
CA MET A 388 13.15 -8.36 7.94
C MET A 388 12.98 -8.62 6.44
N ASN A 389 14.03 -8.46 5.64
CA ASN A 389 14.02 -8.77 4.21
C ASN A 389 13.98 -10.28 3.96
N ARG A 390 14.64 -11.12 4.78
CA ARG A 390 14.48 -12.58 4.70
C ARG A 390 13.07 -13.04 5.10
N HIS A 391 12.46 -12.37 6.08
CA HIS A 391 11.05 -12.61 6.40
C HIS A 391 10.13 -12.17 5.25
N THR A 392 10.40 -11.02 4.64
CA THR A 392 9.71 -10.52 3.43
C THR A 392 9.81 -11.51 2.27
N GLU A 393 11.00 -12.09 2.02
CA GLU A 393 11.24 -13.08 0.97
C GLU A 393 10.43 -14.36 1.16
N ASN A 394 10.25 -14.81 2.42
CA ASN A 394 9.47 -16.00 2.75
C ASN A 394 7.95 -15.75 2.80
N SER A 395 7.52 -14.55 3.21
CA SER A 395 6.12 -14.23 3.48
C SER A 395 5.38 -13.59 2.29
N LEU A 396 6.10 -12.99 1.33
CA LEU A 396 5.54 -12.34 0.14
C LEU A 396 5.98 -13.02 -1.16
N LYS A 397 5.22 -12.85 -2.25
CA LYS A 397 5.48 -13.52 -3.53
C LYS A 397 5.30 -12.65 -4.78
N GLY A 398 5.63 -13.24 -5.93
CA GLY A 398 5.38 -12.68 -7.25
C GLY A 398 3.90 -12.37 -7.50
N VAL A 399 3.55 -11.10 -7.63
CA VAL A 399 2.19 -10.64 -7.89
C VAL A 399 1.96 -10.45 -9.38
N HIS A 400 0.98 -11.19 -9.89
CA HIS A 400 0.49 -11.08 -11.26
C HIS A 400 -0.79 -10.25 -11.30
N THR A 401 -0.84 -9.24 -12.16
CA THR A 401 -2.05 -8.43 -12.41
C THR A 401 -2.51 -8.59 -13.86
N LEU A 402 -3.79 -8.87 -14.05
CA LEU A 402 -4.44 -8.96 -15.35
C LEU A 402 -5.53 -7.89 -15.46
N LYS A 403 -5.44 -7.05 -16.49
CA LYS A 403 -6.42 -6.01 -16.83
C LYS A 403 -7.05 -6.34 -18.19
N LEU A 404 -8.36 -6.32 -18.29
CA LEU A 404 -9.12 -6.48 -19.53
C LEU A 404 -10.14 -5.34 -19.66
N GLY A 405 -10.26 -4.76 -20.85
CA GLY A 405 -11.10 -3.59 -21.09
C GLY A 405 -11.74 -3.55 -22.49
N LEU A 406 -12.98 -3.06 -22.52
CA LEU A 406 -13.85 -2.97 -23.70
C LEU A 406 -14.49 -1.57 -23.76
N GLU A 407 -14.24 -0.78 -24.81
CA GLU A 407 -14.96 0.48 -25.10
C GLU A 407 -15.81 0.29 -26.35
N VAL A 408 -17.14 0.40 -26.23
CA VAL A 408 -18.09 0.39 -27.35
C VAL A 408 -18.67 1.79 -27.52
N LYS A 409 -18.83 2.27 -28.76
CA LYS A 409 -19.48 3.54 -29.08
C LYS A 409 -20.72 3.30 -29.94
N PRO A 410 -21.92 3.21 -29.34
CA PRO A 410 -23.18 3.11 -30.09
C PRO A 410 -23.43 4.31 -30.99
N MET A 411 -22.88 5.48 -30.63
CA MET A 411 -22.88 6.71 -31.42
C MET A 411 -21.52 7.41 -31.26
N PRO A 412 -21.04 8.21 -32.22
CA PRO A 412 -19.72 8.86 -32.13
C PRO A 412 -19.50 9.71 -30.86
N GLN A 413 -20.58 10.25 -30.29
CA GLN A 413 -20.57 11.08 -29.08
C GLN A 413 -20.70 10.27 -27.77
N PHE A 414 -21.06 8.99 -27.81
CA PHE A 414 -21.35 8.19 -26.62
C PHE A 414 -20.49 6.93 -26.57
N ALA A 415 -19.85 6.70 -25.43
CA ALA A 415 -19.08 5.49 -25.13
C ALA A 415 -19.71 4.74 -23.95
N ILE A 416 -19.71 3.42 -24.02
CA ILE A 416 -20.01 2.50 -22.91
C ILE A 416 -18.76 1.64 -22.73
N ARG A 417 -18.38 1.39 -21.48
CA ARG A 417 -17.17 0.66 -21.13
C ARG A 417 -17.47 -0.42 -20.12
N ALA A 418 -16.74 -1.53 -20.25
CA ALA A 418 -16.69 -2.59 -19.26
C ALA A 418 -15.23 -3.02 -19.10
N GLY A 419 -14.87 -3.43 -17.89
CA GLY A 419 -13.53 -3.90 -17.59
C GLY A 419 -13.48 -4.83 -16.39
N TYR A 420 -12.38 -5.56 -16.32
CA TYR A 420 -12.05 -6.48 -15.24
C TYR A 420 -10.58 -6.35 -14.91
N ASN A 421 -10.26 -6.32 -13.61
CA ASN A 421 -8.92 -6.16 -13.09
C ASN A 421 -8.73 -7.16 -11.95
N PHE A 422 -7.85 -8.14 -12.17
CA PHE A 422 -7.51 -9.18 -11.21
C PHE A 422 -6.08 -8.95 -10.72
N VAL A 423 -5.89 -8.98 -9.39
CA VAL A 423 -4.58 -8.88 -8.74
C VAL A 423 -4.41 -10.11 -7.86
N LEU A 424 -3.32 -10.87 -8.06
CA LEU A 424 -2.99 -12.01 -7.20
C LEU A 424 -2.70 -11.57 -5.75
N ALA A 425 -2.99 -12.44 -4.78
CA ALA A 425 -2.59 -12.25 -3.39
C ALA A 425 -1.08 -11.97 -3.26
N VAL A 426 -0.72 -11.01 -2.40
CA VAL A 426 0.68 -10.59 -2.15
C VAL A 426 1.38 -11.56 -1.19
N PHE A 427 0.66 -12.03 -0.18
CA PHE A 427 1.14 -12.94 0.85
C PHE A 427 1.16 -14.39 0.36
N ASP A 428 2.10 -15.19 0.88
CA ASP A 428 2.01 -16.64 0.77
C ASP A 428 0.88 -17.25 1.62
N GLU A 429 0.55 -18.53 1.43
CA GLU A 429 -0.54 -19.17 2.17
C GLU A 429 -0.18 -19.39 3.64
N ASP A 430 1.09 -19.72 3.91
CA ASP A 430 1.65 -19.96 5.25
C ASP A 430 2.31 -18.70 5.89
N ALA A 431 2.16 -17.53 5.26
CA ALA A 431 2.73 -16.29 5.77
C ALA A 431 2.09 -15.84 7.09
N PHE A 432 2.89 -15.37 8.05
CA PHE A 432 2.41 -14.78 9.31
C PHE A 432 3.28 -13.58 9.71
N ARG A 433 2.77 -12.71 10.59
CA ARG A 433 3.55 -11.58 11.12
C ARG A 433 4.43 -12.07 12.28
N ASP A 434 5.66 -12.47 11.96
CA ASP A 434 6.63 -12.89 12.96
C ASP A 434 7.16 -11.69 13.78
N GLY A 435 6.57 -11.49 14.95
CA GLY A 435 7.00 -10.49 15.92
C GLY A 435 8.08 -10.99 16.89
N SER A 436 8.74 -12.13 16.65
CA SER A 436 9.88 -12.61 17.44
C SER A 436 11.25 -12.26 16.82
N LEU A 437 11.24 -11.78 15.57
CA LEU A 437 12.46 -11.48 14.82
C LEU A 437 13.26 -10.34 15.46
N PRO A 438 14.58 -10.49 15.66
CA PRO A 438 15.45 -9.40 16.10
C PRO A 438 15.72 -8.44 14.94
N SER A 439 14.73 -7.61 14.62
CA SER A 439 14.84 -6.55 13.62
C SER A 439 14.23 -5.25 14.15
N PRO A 440 14.78 -4.07 13.79
CA PRO A 440 14.17 -2.79 14.12
C PRO A 440 12.67 -2.70 13.74
N GLY A 441 12.23 -3.34 12.65
CA GLY A 441 10.80 -3.37 12.27
C GLY A 441 9.88 -4.02 13.30
N VAL A 442 10.39 -4.97 14.10
CA VAL A 442 9.64 -5.57 15.21
C VAL A 442 9.69 -4.68 16.44
N ALA A 443 10.88 -4.19 16.83
CA ALA A 443 11.05 -3.34 18.01
C ALA A 443 10.15 -2.09 18.00
N TYR A 444 9.94 -1.50 16.82
CA TYR A 444 9.13 -0.30 16.64
C TYR A 444 7.67 -0.60 16.26
N ALA A 445 7.21 -1.85 16.37
CA ALA A 445 5.81 -2.21 16.13
C ALA A 445 4.89 -1.84 17.32
N THR A 446 3.73 -1.27 17.01
CA THR A 446 2.66 -0.89 17.96
C THR A 446 1.45 -1.82 17.92
N SER A 447 1.52 -2.91 17.15
CA SER A 447 0.47 -3.90 16.96
C SER A 447 1.07 -5.26 16.64
N THR A 448 0.28 -6.30 16.88
CA THR A 448 0.63 -7.71 16.62
C THR A 448 -0.29 -8.37 15.59
N ASN A 449 -1.45 -7.77 15.30
CA ASN A 449 -2.43 -8.28 14.36
C ASN A 449 -1.93 -8.24 12.90
N TYR A 450 -2.49 -9.10 12.06
CA TYR A 450 -2.21 -9.11 10.62
C TYR A 450 -3.37 -9.69 9.82
N THR A 451 -3.37 -9.45 8.51
CA THR A 451 -4.39 -9.99 7.59
C THR A 451 -3.75 -10.47 6.30
N ASN A 452 -3.88 -11.77 6.02
CA ASN A 452 -3.47 -12.36 4.76
C ASN A 452 -4.55 -12.10 3.71
N TRP A 453 -4.47 -10.95 3.05
CA TRP A 453 -5.37 -10.58 1.95
C TRP A 453 -5.15 -11.47 0.72
N LYS A 454 -6.24 -12.08 0.27
CA LYS A 454 -6.31 -12.95 -0.91
C LYS A 454 -6.43 -12.10 -2.17
N SER A 455 -6.50 -12.75 -3.33
CA SER A 455 -6.54 -12.07 -4.64
C SER A 455 -7.73 -11.11 -4.78
N THR A 456 -7.46 -9.88 -5.21
CA THR A 456 -8.49 -8.86 -5.46
C THR A 456 -9.12 -9.03 -6.83
N ASN A 457 -10.45 -9.01 -6.89
CA ASN A 457 -11.24 -8.97 -8.11
C ASN A 457 -11.93 -7.61 -8.23
N ARG A 458 -11.69 -6.87 -9.31
CA ARG A 458 -12.38 -5.61 -9.59
C ARG A 458 -13.18 -5.68 -10.89
N PHE A 459 -14.44 -5.29 -10.82
CA PHE A 459 -15.36 -5.19 -11.95
C PHE A 459 -15.70 -3.72 -12.19
N THR A 460 -15.58 -3.26 -13.43
CA THR A 460 -15.74 -1.84 -13.76
C THR A 460 -16.72 -1.64 -14.90
N LEU A 461 -17.58 -0.63 -14.77
CA LEU A 461 -18.48 -0.14 -15.81
C LEU A 461 -18.26 1.35 -16.01
N GLY A 462 -18.39 1.84 -17.24
CA GLY A 462 -18.25 3.26 -17.53
C GLY A 462 -19.16 3.75 -18.65
N ALA A 463 -19.47 5.03 -18.61
CA ALA A 463 -20.17 5.75 -19.66
C ALA A 463 -19.41 7.05 -19.98
N GLY A 464 -19.37 7.45 -21.24
CA GLY A 464 -18.64 8.63 -21.69
C GLY A 464 -19.42 9.44 -22.72
N TYR A 465 -19.37 10.77 -22.59
CA TYR A 465 -19.89 11.72 -23.55
C TYR A 465 -18.77 12.58 -24.14
N LEU A 466 -18.71 12.63 -25.47
CA LEU A 466 -17.73 13.39 -26.25
C LEU A 466 -18.41 14.57 -26.96
N GLY A 467 -18.28 15.75 -26.36
CA GLY A 467 -18.57 17.02 -27.00
C GLY A 467 -17.40 17.51 -27.87
N LYS A 468 -17.58 18.69 -28.50
CA LYS A 468 -16.58 19.30 -29.39
C LYS A 468 -15.27 19.66 -28.66
N HIS A 469 -15.40 20.24 -27.47
CA HIS A 469 -14.28 20.66 -26.61
C HIS A 469 -14.30 20.02 -25.23
N PHE A 470 -15.47 19.56 -24.75
CA PHE A 470 -15.62 18.98 -23.43
C PHE A 470 -15.87 17.47 -23.52
N THR A 471 -15.34 16.72 -22.56
CA THR A 471 -15.68 15.32 -22.29
C THR A 471 -16.20 15.17 -20.88
N VAL A 472 -17.17 14.27 -20.70
CA VAL A 472 -17.71 13.88 -19.41
C VAL A 472 -17.72 12.36 -19.38
N ASP A 473 -16.96 11.76 -18.46
CA ASP A 473 -16.89 10.31 -18.30
C ASP A 473 -17.29 9.97 -16.86
N LEU A 474 -18.16 8.97 -16.69
CA LEU A 474 -18.59 8.42 -15.40
C LEU A 474 -18.15 6.96 -15.34
N ALA A 475 -17.63 6.52 -14.21
CA ALA A 475 -17.29 5.11 -13.97
C ALA A 475 -17.75 4.65 -12.61
N TYR A 476 -18.08 3.36 -12.54
CA TYR A 476 -18.33 2.62 -11.33
C TYR A 476 -17.35 1.45 -11.26
N GLN A 477 -16.77 1.26 -10.08
CA GLN A 477 -15.88 0.16 -9.75
C GLN A 477 -16.41 -0.55 -8.50
N TYR A 478 -16.54 -1.88 -8.60
CA TYR A 478 -16.68 -2.76 -7.44
C TYR A 478 -15.39 -3.55 -7.29
N SER A 479 -14.75 -3.47 -6.12
CA SER A 479 -13.50 -4.16 -5.78
C SER A 479 -13.78 -5.09 -4.61
N ALA A 480 -13.52 -6.38 -4.79
CA ALA A 480 -13.74 -7.42 -3.79
C ALA A 480 -12.44 -8.15 -3.44
N THR A 481 -12.11 -8.16 -2.16
CA THR A 481 -10.95 -8.87 -1.60
C THR A 481 -11.38 -9.57 -0.31
N ASN A 482 -11.09 -10.86 -0.18
CA ASN A 482 -11.30 -11.59 1.08
C ASN A 482 -9.95 -11.75 1.79
N GLY A 483 -9.95 -11.90 3.09
CA GLY A 483 -8.75 -12.06 3.90
C GLY A 483 -8.98 -12.99 5.08
N ASP A 484 -7.86 -13.50 5.60
CA ASP A 484 -7.82 -14.25 6.84
C ASP A 484 -7.08 -13.37 7.85
N PHE A 485 -7.81 -12.88 8.86
CA PHE A 485 -7.30 -12.01 9.93
C PHE A 485 -6.85 -12.85 11.12
N TYR A 486 -5.75 -12.42 11.75
CA TYR A 486 -5.25 -12.97 12.99
C TYR A 486 -5.00 -11.84 13.99
N PRO A 487 -5.41 -11.97 15.27
CA PRO A 487 -5.19 -10.95 16.28
C PRO A 487 -3.72 -10.83 16.68
N PHE A 488 -2.97 -11.93 16.63
CA PHE A 488 -1.54 -12.02 16.92
C PHE A 488 -0.94 -13.30 16.30
N MET A 489 0.39 -13.46 16.37
CA MET A 489 1.07 -14.67 15.87
C MET A 489 0.83 -15.87 16.81
N SER A 490 0.67 -17.07 16.26
CA SER A 490 0.53 -18.27 17.10
C SER A 490 1.89 -18.74 17.61
N TYR A 491 1.92 -19.24 18.86
CA TYR A 491 3.05 -19.99 19.42
C TYR A 491 2.60 -21.43 19.73
N VAL A 492 3.50 -22.39 19.51
CA VAL A 492 3.29 -23.82 19.79
C VAL A 492 4.50 -24.30 20.59
N ASP A 493 4.27 -24.87 21.76
CA ASP A 493 5.36 -25.36 22.59
C ASP A 493 5.80 -26.77 22.17
N ASN A 494 7.11 -27.03 22.22
CA ASN A 494 7.65 -28.32 21.81
C ASN A 494 7.54 -29.42 22.90
N ASN A 495 7.23 -29.05 24.15
CA ASN A 495 7.28 -29.93 25.31
C ASN A 495 5.96 -29.98 26.11
N ASP A 496 5.25 -28.84 26.25
CA ASP A 496 4.01 -28.75 27.01
C ASP A 496 2.86 -28.09 26.21
N PRO A 497 1.93 -28.88 25.63
CA PRO A 497 0.78 -28.37 24.89
C PRO A 497 -0.19 -27.47 25.68
N SER A 498 -0.07 -27.36 27.01
CA SER A 498 -0.83 -26.35 27.76
C SER A 498 -0.30 -24.92 27.55
N LEU A 499 0.97 -24.82 27.13
CA LEU A 499 1.66 -23.62 26.69
C LEU A 499 1.49 -23.38 25.17
N ASP A 500 0.57 -24.07 24.50
CA ASP A 500 0.13 -23.65 23.15
C ASP A 500 -0.67 -22.35 23.25
N ASN A 501 -0.40 -21.43 22.31
CA ASN A 501 -1.03 -20.12 22.20
C ASN A 501 -1.42 -19.87 20.74
N ILE A 502 -2.44 -20.61 20.28
CA ILE A 502 -2.84 -20.66 18.88
C ILE A 502 -4.05 -19.76 18.63
N ALA A 503 -3.87 -18.71 17.83
CA ALA A 503 -4.94 -17.81 17.41
C ALA A 503 -5.51 -18.24 16.05
N ASP A 504 -6.78 -18.67 16.04
CA ASP A 504 -7.48 -19.07 14.83
C ASP A 504 -7.80 -17.88 13.88
N ALA A 505 -7.83 -18.17 12.59
CA ALA A 505 -8.09 -17.18 11.54
C ALA A 505 -9.57 -16.75 11.47
N THR A 506 -9.86 -15.48 11.77
CA THR A 506 -11.19 -14.90 11.48
C THR A 506 -11.29 -14.49 10.01
N LYS A 507 -12.38 -14.88 9.34
CA LYS A 507 -12.62 -14.52 7.94
C LYS A 507 -13.13 -13.09 7.82
N VAL A 508 -12.43 -12.28 7.03
CA VAL A 508 -12.74 -10.87 6.80
C VAL A 508 -12.87 -10.56 5.30
N SER A 509 -13.56 -9.47 4.97
CA SER A 509 -13.71 -9.00 3.58
C SER A 509 -13.54 -7.49 3.48
N ASN A 510 -12.92 -7.04 2.40
CA ASN A 510 -12.81 -5.64 2.02
C ASN A 510 -13.51 -5.45 0.67
N TYR A 511 -14.79 -5.11 0.75
CA TYR A 511 -15.65 -4.80 -0.39
C TYR A 511 -15.78 -3.28 -0.53
N ARG A 512 -15.31 -2.75 -1.66
CA ARG A 512 -15.26 -1.31 -1.93
C ARG A 512 -16.05 -0.98 -3.19
N HIS A 513 -16.90 0.02 -3.10
CA HIS A 513 -17.59 0.64 -4.22
C HIS A 513 -16.98 2.02 -4.48
N GLN A 514 -16.70 2.34 -5.74
CA GLN A 514 -16.25 3.68 -6.14
C GLN A 514 -17.09 4.18 -7.31
N LEU A 515 -17.62 5.39 -7.20
CA LEU A 515 -18.23 6.15 -8.28
C LEU A 515 -17.33 7.32 -8.62
N LEU A 516 -16.93 7.45 -9.89
CA LEU A 516 -15.91 8.41 -10.34
C LEU A 516 -16.43 9.21 -11.53
N LEU A 517 -16.34 10.53 -11.44
CA LEU A 517 -16.67 11.47 -12.53
C LEU A 517 -15.39 12.17 -13.00
N THR A 518 -15.12 12.12 -14.31
CA THR A 518 -14.05 12.88 -14.97
C THR A 518 -14.65 13.93 -15.89
N LEU A 519 -14.18 15.17 -15.75
CA LEU A 519 -14.42 16.26 -16.70
C LEU A 519 -13.13 16.54 -17.46
N GLY A 520 -13.22 16.60 -18.79
CA GLY A 520 -12.09 16.90 -19.66
C GLY A 520 -12.34 18.08 -20.60
N TYR A 521 -11.29 18.84 -20.92
CA TYR A 521 -11.32 19.94 -21.88
C TYR A 521 -10.22 19.79 -22.92
N LYS A 522 -10.52 20.08 -24.19
CA LYS A 522 -9.65 19.85 -25.36
C LYS A 522 -9.44 21.13 -26.16
N PHE A 523 -8.18 21.50 -26.38
CA PHE A 523 -7.75 22.71 -27.07
C PHE A 523 -6.62 22.44 -28.10
#